data_AF-A0A0G1GRY8-F1
#
_entry.id   AF-A0A0G1GRY8-F1
#
_cell.length_a   1.000
_cell.length_b   1.000
_cell.length_c   1.000
_cell.angle_alpha   90.00
_cell.angle_beta   90.00
_cell.angle_gamma   90.00
#
_symmetry.space_group_name_H-M   'P 1'
#
loop_
_entity.id
_entity.type
_entity.pdbx_description
1 polymer ?
#
loop_
_entity_poly.entity_id
_entity_poly.type
_entity_poly.pdbx_seq_one_letter_code
_entity_poly.pdbx_strand_id
1 'polypeptide(L)'
;GGIFVANNFTDFCDLRKWIFLIFALVFCFAFKFKSKILWLVCGILLGVSRFFISMPDFADVNFISYYNGSEEFYFEGEIVREIDTRVDSQYLTIEVVEPFYGLAYAKVDRYPGYNYGDFVSVHGELQEPFIFEDFSYKDYLARYGIYSVLYYPSISVIEEGRGSLFWETMFFLKGKFEAALNEIFPEPTASLASGLLLGSRKGMPDEILENFRISGLTHIVAISGYNITIVIAFVGAIFSFMPKRKQIIFACVFVVLFALFVGASAAVVRASIMGVIGLTAIWFGRQNVTLNAMILAATLMNLWNPKIILWDVGFQLSFMATLGIVYVSPTMKFFCENRLKFLFSIVPESLGIRDALILTLSAQTASLPIIFNSFGRISWVAPIANMLVAPLIPLAMLFSFGAAVLYLFGMKFLGLVVGYYAWFFMEAICWVAEVGAGGF
;
A
#
# COMPACT_ATOMS: atom_id res chain seq x y z
N GLY A 1 -5.37 -23.00 14.18
CA GLY A 1 -6.42 -23.71 13.44
C GLY A 1 -7.41 -22.71 12.88
N GLY A 2 -7.03 -22.06 11.79
CA GLY A 2 -7.92 -21.23 10.99
C GLY A 2 -8.70 -22.14 10.05
N ILE A 3 -10.01 -21.95 10.01
CA ILE A 3 -10.92 -22.76 9.21
C ILE A 3 -10.55 -22.60 7.73
N PHE A 4 -10.13 -23.71 7.14
CA PHE A 4 -9.99 -23.94 5.72
C PHE A 4 -11.29 -23.58 4.99
N VAL A 5 -11.29 -22.51 4.18
CA VAL A 5 -12.36 -22.22 3.19
C VAL A 5 -11.78 -22.10 1.78
N ALA A 6 -10.52 -22.50 1.57
CA ALA A 6 -9.80 -22.21 0.32
C ALA A 6 -9.60 -23.42 -0.61
N ASN A 7 -10.51 -24.40 -0.64
CA ASN A 7 -10.28 -25.60 -1.49
C ASN A 7 -11.22 -25.84 -2.67
N ASN A 8 -12.38 -25.20 -2.81
CA ASN A 8 -13.23 -25.41 -4.00
C ASN A 8 -13.80 -24.10 -4.53
N PHE A 9 -13.19 -23.53 -5.57
CA PHE A 9 -13.70 -22.33 -6.25
C PHE A 9 -15.00 -22.57 -7.04
N THR A 10 -15.36 -23.82 -7.29
CA THR A 10 -16.51 -24.24 -8.10
C THR A 10 -17.84 -24.34 -7.32
N ASP A 11 -17.81 -24.50 -5.98
CA ASP A 11 -19.01 -24.63 -5.15
C ASP A 11 -19.64 -23.27 -4.76
N PHE A 12 -19.05 -22.15 -5.17
CA PHE A 12 -19.43 -20.81 -4.68
C PHE A 12 -20.70 -20.21 -5.33
N CYS A 13 -21.16 -20.75 -6.47
CA CYS A 13 -22.28 -20.15 -7.22
C CYS A 13 -23.63 -20.31 -6.51
N ASP A 14 -23.86 -21.44 -5.83
CA ASP A 14 -25.08 -21.67 -5.05
C ASP A 14 -25.08 -20.93 -3.70
N LEU A 15 -23.90 -20.73 -3.10
CA LEU A 15 -23.73 -20.00 -1.84
C LEU A 15 -24.17 -18.52 -1.97
N ARG A 16 -23.96 -17.91 -3.15
CA ARG A 16 -24.28 -16.50 -3.43
C ARG A 16 -25.78 -16.18 -3.28
N LYS A 17 -26.66 -17.10 -3.69
CA LYS A 17 -28.12 -16.93 -3.61
C LYS A 17 -28.60 -16.97 -2.15
N TRP A 18 -28.05 -17.88 -1.35
CA TRP A 18 -28.40 -18.01 0.08
C TRP A 18 -27.94 -16.82 0.91
N ILE A 19 -26.74 -16.30 0.65
CA ILE A 19 -26.19 -15.13 1.36
C ILE A 19 -27.07 -13.89 1.15
N PHE A 20 -27.57 -13.66 -0.07
CA PHE A 20 -28.45 -12.53 -0.36
C PHE A 20 -29.81 -12.65 0.36
N LEU A 21 -30.36 -13.86 0.43
CA LEU A 21 -31.61 -14.14 1.12
C LEU A 21 -31.48 -13.96 2.65
N ILE A 22 -30.37 -14.42 3.23
CA ILE A 22 -30.05 -14.21 4.65
C ILE A 22 -29.86 -12.71 4.94
N PHE A 23 -29.16 -11.98 4.05
CA PHE A 23 -29.00 -10.53 4.18
C PHE A 23 -30.36 -9.80 4.22
N ALA A 24 -31.25 -10.09 3.26
CA ALA A 24 -32.57 -9.47 3.20
C ALA A 24 -33.40 -9.74 4.47
N LEU A 25 -33.35 -10.96 5.00
CA LEU A 25 -34.02 -11.31 6.26
C LEU A 25 -33.45 -10.53 7.45
N VAL A 26 -32.13 -10.53 7.64
CA VAL A 26 -31.49 -9.83 8.76
C VAL A 26 -31.72 -8.32 8.66
N PHE A 27 -31.75 -7.75 7.45
CA PHE A 27 -32.06 -6.34 7.21
C PHE A 27 -33.48 -5.98 7.66
N CYS A 28 -34.48 -6.77 7.27
CA CYS A 28 -35.86 -6.59 7.72
C CYS A 28 -36.00 -6.67 9.25
N PHE A 29 -35.28 -7.59 9.89
CA PHE A 29 -35.23 -7.69 11.35
C PHE A 29 -34.50 -6.50 11.99
N ALA A 30 -33.38 -6.05 11.44
CA ALA A 30 -32.64 -4.88 11.93
C ALA A 30 -33.50 -3.61 11.90
N PHE A 31 -34.24 -3.42 10.81
CA PHE A 31 -35.15 -2.29 10.63
C PHE A 31 -36.31 -2.34 11.64
N LYS A 32 -36.90 -3.52 11.85
CA LYS A 32 -38.02 -3.72 12.77
C LYS A 32 -37.64 -3.53 14.25
N PHE A 33 -36.49 -4.06 14.67
CA PHE A 33 -36.09 -4.11 16.08
C PHE A 33 -35.12 -2.99 16.51
N LYS A 34 -34.65 -2.15 15.57
CA LYS A 34 -33.68 -1.06 15.81
C LYS A 34 -32.42 -1.50 16.60
N SER A 35 -32.07 -2.78 16.51
CA SER A 35 -30.94 -3.35 17.24
C SER A 35 -29.62 -3.02 16.55
N LYS A 36 -28.68 -2.41 17.30
CA LYS A 36 -27.33 -2.11 16.79
C LYS A 36 -26.57 -3.37 16.34
N ILE A 37 -26.82 -4.50 17.00
CA ILE A 37 -26.20 -5.79 16.67
C ILE A 37 -26.69 -6.28 15.31
N LEU A 38 -27.99 -6.18 15.03
CA LEU A 38 -28.53 -6.60 13.74
C LEU A 38 -28.02 -5.73 12.58
N TRP A 39 -27.80 -4.42 12.81
CA TRP A 39 -27.15 -3.54 11.83
C TRP A 39 -25.69 -3.92 11.56
N LEU A 40 -24.95 -4.34 12.60
CA LEU A 40 -23.58 -4.85 12.43
C LEU A 40 -23.57 -6.13 11.58
N VAL A 41 -24.48 -7.07 11.86
CA VAL A 41 -24.61 -8.32 11.10
C VAL A 41 -25.00 -8.03 9.64
N CYS A 42 -25.91 -7.08 9.40
CA CYS A 42 -26.25 -6.64 8.05
C CYS A 42 -25.02 -6.10 7.29
N GLY A 43 -24.20 -5.28 7.96
CA GLY A 43 -22.97 -4.75 7.37
C GLY A 43 -21.97 -5.86 6.99
N ILE A 44 -21.80 -6.87 7.84
CA ILE A 44 -20.94 -8.03 7.56
C ILE A 44 -21.48 -8.81 6.35
N LEU A 45 -22.77 -9.10 6.31
CA LEU A 45 -23.40 -9.81 5.18
C LEU A 45 -23.33 -9.02 3.87
N LEU A 46 -23.44 -7.68 3.90
CA LEU A 46 -23.18 -6.82 2.74
C LEU A 46 -21.73 -6.94 2.27
N GLY A 47 -20.78 -6.95 3.20
CA GLY A 47 -19.36 -7.13 2.86
C GLY A 47 -19.10 -8.46 2.19
N VAL A 48 -19.64 -9.55 2.76
CA VAL A 48 -19.51 -10.91 2.22
C VAL A 48 -20.17 -11.04 0.85
N SER A 49 -21.39 -10.52 0.68
CA SER A 49 -22.07 -10.54 -0.63
C SER A 49 -21.31 -9.72 -1.68
N ARG A 50 -20.79 -8.54 -1.33
CA ARG A 50 -19.96 -7.72 -2.22
C ARG A 50 -18.68 -8.46 -2.65
N PHE A 51 -18.06 -9.21 -1.74
CA PHE A 51 -16.89 -10.05 -2.03
C PHE A 51 -17.22 -11.12 -3.07
N PHE A 52 -18.29 -11.88 -2.88
CA PHE A 52 -18.71 -12.91 -3.85
C PHE A 52 -19.08 -12.32 -5.22
N ILE A 53 -19.70 -11.13 -5.25
CA ILE A 53 -20.01 -10.44 -6.52
C ILE A 53 -18.72 -10.00 -7.25
N SER A 54 -17.64 -9.74 -6.52
CA SER A 54 -16.36 -9.28 -7.09
C SER A 54 -15.47 -10.38 -7.67
N MET A 55 -15.80 -11.64 -7.40
CA MET A 55 -15.07 -12.78 -7.95
C MET A 55 -15.56 -13.07 -9.36
N PRO A 56 -14.66 -13.20 -10.35
CA PRO A 56 -15.02 -13.62 -11.68
C PRO A 56 -15.55 -15.06 -11.66
N ASP A 57 -16.35 -15.41 -12.66
CA ASP A 57 -16.76 -16.79 -12.87
C ASP A 57 -15.60 -17.57 -13.49
N PHE A 58 -14.95 -18.41 -12.69
CA PHE A 58 -13.81 -19.22 -13.14
C PHE A 58 -14.21 -20.34 -14.11
N ALA A 59 -15.51 -20.64 -14.22
CA ALA A 59 -16.03 -21.62 -15.17
C ALA A 59 -16.37 -21.01 -16.55
N ASP A 60 -16.26 -19.67 -16.71
CA ASP A 60 -16.48 -19.01 -17.99
C ASP A 60 -15.30 -19.30 -18.95
N VAL A 61 -15.62 -19.86 -20.12
CA VAL A 61 -14.64 -20.20 -21.16
C VAL A 61 -13.98 -18.96 -21.76
N ASN A 62 -14.63 -17.79 -21.70
CA ASN A 62 -14.05 -16.55 -22.18
C ASN A 62 -13.10 -15.91 -21.14
N PHE A 63 -13.09 -16.39 -19.90
CA PHE A 63 -12.21 -15.87 -18.87
C PHE A 63 -10.83 -16.52 -19.00
N ILE A 64 -9.77 -15.72 -19.13
CA ILE A 64 -8.42 -16.23 -19.43
C ILE A 64 -7.93 -17.30 -18.43
N SER A 65 -8.31 -17.22 -17.15
CA SER A 65 -7.87 -18.20 -16.15
C SER A 65 -8.38 -19.62 -16.40
N TYR A 66 -9.43 -19.78 -17.21
CA TYR A 66 -9.93 -21.10 -17.62
C TYR A 66 -8.85 -21.89 -18.36
N TYR A 67 -7.93 -21.21 -19.04
CA TYR A 67 -6.84 -21.81 -19.81
C TYR A 67 -5.53 -21.96 -19.03
N ASN A 68 -5.51 -21.69 -17.72
CA ASN A 68 -4.32 -21.92 -16.90
C ASN A 68 -3.90 -23.40 -16.99
N GLY A 69 -2.61 -23.65 -17.27
CA GLY A 69 -2.04 -24.97 -17.56
C GLY A 69 -1.90 -25.28 -19.05
N SER A 70 -2.26 -24.36 -19.95
CA SER A 70 -2.06 -24.51 -21.40
C SER A 70 -0.63 -24.12 -21.79
N GLU A 71 0.10 -25.03 -22.44
CA GLU A 71 1.49 -24.81 -22.89
C GLU A 71 1.62 -23.72 -23.97
N GLU A 72 0.66 -23.65 -24.89
CA GLU A 72 0.61 -22.63 -25.94
C GLU A 72 -0.74 -21.90 -25.88
N PHE A 73 -0.73 -20.66 -25.39
CA PHE A 73 -1.89 -19.77 -25.40
C PHE A 73 -1.56 -18.47 -26.14
N TYR A 74 -2.51 -18.00 -26.95
CA TYR A 74 -2.38 -16.79 -27.76
C TYR A 74 -3.49 -15.81 -27.43
N PHE A 75 -3.12 -14.56 -27.16
CA PHE A 75 -4.08 -13.47 -26.98
C PHE A 75 -3.47 -12.11 -27.34
N GLU A 76 -4.35 -11.14 -27.56
CA GLU A 76 -4.00 -9.73 -27.70
C GLU A 76 -4.51 -8.94 -26.50
N GLY A 77 -3.82 -7.87 -26.13
CA GLY A 77 -4.22 -7.05 -25.00
C GLY A 77 -3.44 -5.75 -24.88
N GLU A 78 -3.89 -4.90 -23.97
CA GLU A 78 -3.30 -3.59 -23.69
C GLU A 78 -2.55 -3.61 -22.35
N ILE A 79 -1.39 -2.94 -22.27
CA ILE A 79 -0.69 -2.73 -21.02
C ILE A 79 -1.39 -1.62 -20.21
N VAL A 80 -2.17 -2.01 -19.21
CA VAL A 80 -3.08 -1.10 -18.47
C VAL A 80 -2.55 -0.60 -17.13
N ARG A 81 -1.32 -0.96 -16.73
CA ARG A 81 -0.70 -0.49 -15.49
C ARG A 81 0.74 -0.06 -15.69
N GLU A 82 1.25 0.68 -14.70
CA GLU A 82 2.67 0.99 -14.61
C GLU A 82 3.51 -0.28 -14.62
N ILE A 83 4.57 -0.27 -15.41
CA ILE A 83 5.48 -1.40 -15.54
C ILE A 83 6.41 -1.45 -14.33
N ASP A 84 6.41 -2.58 -13.61
CA ASP A 84 7.36 -2.86 -12.53
C ASP A 84 8.68 -3.34 -13.14
N THR A 85 9.63 -2.43 -13.28
CA THR A 85 10.94 -2.69 -13.87
C THR A 85 11.96 -3.03 -12.78
N ARG A 86 12.48 -4.25 -12.78
CA ARG A 86 13.54 -4.72 -11.86
C ARG A 86 14.90 -4.75 -12.57
N VAL A 87 15.93 -5.19 -11.86
CA VAL A 87 17.31 -5.23 -12.39
C VAL A 87 17.36 -6.00 -13.72
N ASP A 88 16.86 -7.24 -13.73
CA ASP A 88 16.97 -8.14 -14.91
C ASP A 88 15.64 -8.45 -15.61
N SER A 89 14.51 -7.95 -15.08
CA SER A 89 13.18 -8.29 -15.59
C SER A 89 12.22 -7.13 -15.53
N GLN A 90 11.16 -7.21 -16.32
CA GLN A 90 10.01 -6.32 -16.20
C GLN A 90 8.76 -7.15 -15.97
N TYR A 91 7.78 -6.56 -15.29
CA TYR A 91 6.48 -7.16 -15.10
C TYR A 91 5.40 -6.30 -15.73
N LEU A 92 4.63 -6.92 -16.63
CA LEU A 92 3.58 -6.28 -17.40
C LEU A 92 2.22 -6.77 -16.90
N THR A 93 1.28 -5.85 -16.71
CA THR A 93 -0.14 -6.21 -16.48
C THR A 93 -0.90 -5.92 -17.77
N ILE A 94 -1.35 -6.99 -18.42
CA ILE A 94 -1.96 -6.93 -19.75
C ILE A 94 -3.46 -7.22 -19.58
N GLU A 95 -4.31 -6.29 -20.00
CA GLU A 95 -5.75 -6.51 -20.10
C GLU A 95 -6.08 -7.14 -21.44
N VAL A 96 -6.64 -8.34 -21.37
CA VAL A 96 -6.95 -9.15 -22.54
C VAL A 96 -8.19 -8.61 -23.22
N VAL A 97 -8.13 -8.50 -24.55
CA VAL A 97 -9.23 -8.03 -25.39
C VAL A 97 -9.89 -9.22 -26.10
N GLU A 98 -11.12 -9.02 -26.57
CA GLU A 98 -11.97 -10.05 -27.20
C GLU A 98 -11.20 -10.98 -28.16
N PRO A 99 -11.47 -12.31 -28.13
CA PRO A 99 -12.66 -12.96 -27.57
C PRO A 99 -12.60 -13.26 -26.07
N PHE A 100 -11.44 -13.11 -25.44
CA PHE A 100 -11.25 -13.38 -24.02
C PHE A 100 -11.35 -12.10 -23.19
N TYR A 101 -11.46 -12.25 -21.87
CA TYR A 101 -11.37 -11.14 -20.93
C TYR A 101 -10.58 -11.53 -19.68
N GLY A 102 -10.03 -10.52 -19.01
CA GLY A 102 -9.29 -10.68 -17.75
C GLY A 102 -7.92 -10.00 -17.78
N LEU A 103 -7.17 -10.14 -16.69
CA LEU A 103 -5.82 -9.61 -16.56
C LEU A 103 -4.80 -10.73 -16.53
N ALA A 104 -3.80 -10.65 -17.41
CA ALA A 104 -2.62 -11.49 -17.43
C ALA A 104 -1.42 -10.73 -16.85
N TYR A 105 -0.58 -11.42 -16.10
CA TYR A 105 0.65 -10.85 -15.53
C TYR A 105 1.88 -11.53 -16.14
N ALA A 106 2.61 -10.81 -16.98
CA ALA A 106 3.75 -11.36 -17.71
C ALA A 106 5.06 -10.90 -17.08
N LYS A 107 5.94 -11.84 -16.73
CA LYS A 107 7.35 -11.55 -16.42
C LYS A 107 8.15 -11.68 -17.71
N VAL A 108 8.86 -10.62 -18.11
CA VAL A 108 9.69 -10.59 -19.33
C VAL A 108 11.11 -10.11 -19.02
N ASP A 109 12.02 -10.28 -19.98
CA ASP A 109 13.37 -9.73 -19.90
C ASP A 109 13.37 -8.20 -19.80
N ARG A 110 14.48 -7.64 -19.32
CA ARG A 110 14.63 -6.17 -19.18
C ARG A 110 14.50 -5.43 -20.52
N TYR A 111 14.84 -6.08 -21.63
CA TYR A 111 14.77 -5.51 -22.97
C TYR A 111 14.16 -6.51 -23.97
N PRO A 112 13.37 -6.06 -24.97
CA PRO A 112 13.01 -4.67 -25.27
C PRO A 112 12.13 -4.03 -24.18
N GLY A 113 12.15 -2.69 -24.10
CA GLY A 113 11.33 -1.95 -23.14
C GLY A 113 9.91 -1.78 -23.66
N TYR A 114 8.92 -1.91 -22.76
CA TYR A 114 7.51 -1.66 -23.04
C TYR A 114 7.03 -0.41 -22.31
N ASN A 115 5.90 0.16 -22.73
CA ASN A 115 5.26 1.32 -22.12
C ASN A 115 3.81 1.04 -21.76
N TYR A 116 3.28 1.86 -20.85
CA TYR A 116 1.84 1.88 -20.56
C TYR A 116 1.07 2.30 -21.81
N GLY A 117 -0.02 1.57 -22.11
CA GLY A 117 -0.87 1.82 -23.27
C GLY A 117 -0.41 1.13 -24.54
N ASP A 118 0.68 0.36 -24.53
CA ASP A 118 1.06 -0.45 -25.68
C ASP A 118 0.07 -1.60 -25.88
N PHE A 119 -0.36 -1.80 -27.12
CA PHE A 119 -1.19 -2.92 -27.55
C PHE A 119 -0.28 -4.03 -28.06
N VAL A 120 -0.34 -5.19 -27.41
CA VAL A 120 0.62 -6.27 -27.58
C VAL A 120 -0.08 -7.59 -27.91
N SER A 121 0.55 -8.38 -28.79
CA SER A 121 0.24 -9.79 -28.97
C SER A 121 1.19 -10.63 -28.12
N VAL A 122 0.61 -11.55 -27.33
CA VAL A 122 1.32 -12.38 -26.38
C VAL A 122 1.11 -13.85 -26.73
N HIS A 123 2.21 -14.59 -26.73
CA HIS A 123 2.21 -16.03 -26.92
C HIS A 123 3.12 -16.73 -25.89
N GLY A 124 2.57 -17.72 -25.19
CA GLY A 124 3.34 -18.54 -24.26
C GLY A 124 2.46 -19.40 -23.35
N GLU A 125 3.09 -20.03 -22.37
CA GLU A 125 2.41 -20.86 -21.38
C GLU A 125 1.67 -19.99 -20.37
N LEU A 126 0.37 -20.24 -20.22
CA LEU A 126 -0.47 -19.58 -19.24
C LEU A 126 -0.51 -20.40 -17.96
N GLN A 127 -0.01 -19.87 -16.85
CA GLN A 127 0.11 -20.59 -15.59
C GLN A 127 -0.76 -19.95 -14.50
N GLU A 128 -1.19 -20.78 -13.55
CA GLU A 128 -1.76 -20.27 -12.30
C GLU A 128 -0.62 -19.73 -11.41
N PRO A 129 -0.80 -18.59 -10.71
CA PRO A 129 0.23 -18.10 -9.81
C PRO A 129 0.58 -19.11 -8.71
N PHE A 130 1.88 -19.28 -8.46
CA PHE A 130 2.39 -20.20 -7.44
C PHE A 130 1.95 -19.85 -6.01
N ILE A 131 1.93 -20.86 -5.14
CA ILE A 131 1.75 -20.71 -3.69
C ILE A 131 3.06 -21.14 -3.04
N PHE A 132 3.74 -20.22 -2.36
CA PHE A 132 4.92 -20.54 -1.54
C PHE A 132 4.48 -20.98 -0.14
N GLU A 133 5.34 -21.70 0.60
CA GLU A 133 5.02 -22.21 1.94
C GLU A 133 4.53 -21.12 2.91
N ASP A 134 5.20 -19.96 2.91
CA ASP A 134 4.89 -18.83 3.80
C ASP A 134 4.11 -17.68 3.11
N PHE A 135 3.91 -17.75 1.79
CA PHE A 135 3.31 -16.67 1.01
C PHE A 135 2.52 -17.16 -0.20
N SER A 136 1.22 -16.89 -0.21
CA SER A 136 0.35 -17.16 -1.34
C SER A 136 0.45 -16.03 -2.37
N TYR A 137 1.28 -16.23 -3.42
CA TYR A 137 1.38 -15.28 -4.52
C TYR A 137 0.08 -15.23 -5.34
N LYS A 138 -0.65 -16.34 -5.38
CA LYS A 138 -2.04 -16.41 -5.88
C LYS A 138 -2.97 -15.41 -5.20
N ASP A 139 -3.07 -15.42 -3.88
CA ASP A 139 -3.95 -14.49 -3.16
C ASP A 139 -3.51 -13.03 -3.31
N TYR A 140 -2.19 -12.81 -3.36
CA TYR A 140 -1.60 -11.51 -3.63
C TYR A 140 -2.01 -10.95 -4.99
N LEU A 141 -1.95 -11.74 -6.07
CA LEU A 141 -2.35 -11.30 -7.41
C LEU A 141 -3.87 -11.22 -7.57
N ALA A 142 -4.62 -12.12 -6.93
CA ALA A 142 -6.07 -12.13 -6.97
C ALA A 142 -6.67 -10.81 -6.45
N ARG A 143 -6.02 -10.15 -5.47
CA ARG A 143 -6.45 -8.82 -4.97
C ARG A 143 -6.45 -7.75 -6.06
N TYR A 144 -5.63 -7.94 -7.08
CA TYR A 144 -5.50 -7.05 -8.23
C TYR A 144 -6.37 -7.51 -9.43
N GLY A 145 -7.15 -8.59 -9.27
CA GLY A 145 -7.92 -9.19 -10.37
C GLY A 145 -7.10 -10.02 -11.34
N ILE A 146 -5.86 -10.34 -10.98
CA ILE A 146 -4.94 -11.14 -11.78
C ILE A 146 -5.00 -12.58 -11.29
N TYR A 147 -5.29 -13.50 -12.21
CA TYR A 147 -5.44 -14.93 -11.93
C TYR A 147 -4.59 -15.82 -12.84
N SER A 148 -3.85 -15.21 -13.76
CA SER A 148 -3.02 -15.90 -14.75
C SER A 148 -1.68 -15.18 -14.90
N VAL A 149 -0.60 -15.96 -14.95
CA VAL A 149 0.77 -15.48 -15.05
C VAL A 149 1.45 -16.12 -16.25
N LEU A 150 2.30 -15.37 -16.93
CA LEU A 150 3.19 -15.89 -17.97
C LEU A 150 4.64 -15.60 -17.57
N TYR A 151 5.52 -16.58 -17.77
CA TYR A 151 6.95 -16.44 -17.53
C TYR A 151 7.69 -16.47 -18.86
N TYR A 152 8.33 -15.35 -19.19
CA TYR A 152 9.08 -15.13 -20.43
C TYR A 152 8.29 -15.49 -21.70
N PRO A 153 7.05 -14.98 -21.87
CA PRO A 153 6.31 -15.18 -23.12
C PRO A 153 6.96 -14.43 -24.28
N SER A 154 6.67 -14.88 -25.51
CA SER A 154 6.95 -14.10 -26.71
C SER A 154 5.93 -12.96 -26.80
N ILE A 155 6.42 -11.72 -26.88
CA ILE A 155 5.58 -10.52 -26.98
C ILE A 155 5.99 -9.74 -28.21
N SER A 156 4.99 -9.31 -28.99
CA SER A 156 5.17 -8.37 -30.10
C SER A 156 4.25 -7.17 -29.91
N VAL A 157 4.79 -5.97 -30.08
CA VAL A 157 4.02 -4.72 -30.02
C VAL A 157 3.33 -4.53 -31.37
N ILE A 158 2.00 -4.45 -31.35
CA ILE A 158 1.19 -4.21 -32.55
C ILE A 158 1.01 -2.70 -32.75
N GLU A 159 0.72 -1.97 -31.68
CA GLU A 159 0.46 -0.54 -31.69
C GLU A 159 0.93 0.10 -30.37
N GLU A 160 1.52 1.28 -30.44
CA GLU A 160 2.00 2.02 -29.26
C GLU A 160 0.99 3.11 -28.87
N GLY A 161 0.87 3.39 -27.56
CA GLY A 161 0.22 4.61 -27.09
C GLY A 161 -1.31 4.69 -27.19
N ARG A 162 -2.02 3.56 -27.01
CA ARG A 162 -3.50 3.55 -26.86
C ARG A 162 -3.99 4.00 -25.48
N GLY A 163 -3.08 4.08 -24.51
CA GLY A 163 -3.39 4.41 -23.13
C GLY A 163 -3.96 5.82 -22.95
N SER A 164 -4.55 6.08 -21.78
CA SER A 164 -5.08 7.41 -21.51
C SER A 164 -3.95 8.44 -21.32
N LEU A 165 -4.11 9.62 -21.93
CA LEU A 165 -3.19 10.76 -21.79
C LEU A 165 -2.91 11.15 -20.34
N PHE A 166 -3.90 10.99 -19.45
CA PHE A 166 -3.76 11.28 -18.03
C PHE A 166 -2.72 10.37 -17.37
N TRP A 167 -2.85 9.05 -17.55
CA TRP A 167 -1.94 8.07 -16.97
C TRP A 167 -0.56 8.12 -17.63
N GLU A 168 -0.50 8.32 -18.95
CA GLU A 168 0.76 8.50 -19.68
C GLU A 168 1.56 9.70 -19.13
N THR A 169 0.89 10.85 -18.95
CA THR A 169 1.50 12.04 -18.34
C THR A 169 1.96 11.76 -16.91
N MET A 170 1.15 11.04 -16.13
CA MET A 170 1.46 10.70 -14.74
C MET A 170 2.73 9.84 -14.63
N PHE A 171 2.83 8.78 -15.43
CA PHE A 171 3.99 7.90 -15.47
C PHE A 171 5.22 8.59 -16.03
N PHE A 172 5.07 9.44 -17.04
CA PHE A 172 6.15 10.27 -17.56
C PHE A 172 6.71 11.23 -16.50
N LEU A 173 5.84 11.94 -15.77
CA LEU A 173 6.26 12.83 -14.68
C LEU A 173 6.94 12.04 -13.56
N LYS A 174 6.43 10.87 -13.21
CA LYS A 174 7.04 9.99 -12.21
C LYS A 174 8.44 9.54 -12.66
N GLY A 175 8.59 9.10 -13.91
CA GLY A 175 9.88 8.72 -14.48
C GLY A 175 10.89 9.87 -14.53
N LYS A 176 10.45 11.10 -14.83
CA LYS A 176 11.31 12.30 -14.73
C LYS A 176 11.75 12.60 -13.30
N PHE A 177 10.85 12.41 -12.33
CA PHE A 177 11.16 12.62 -10.92
C PHE A 177 12.15 11.55 -10.40
N GLU A 178 11.96 10.28 -10.77
CA GLU A 178 12.91 9.19 -10.50
C GLU A 178 14.28 9.49 -11.12
N ALA A 179 14.32 9.91 -12.38
CA ALA A 179 15.58 10.25 -13.06
C ALA A 179 16.31 11.42 -12.36
N ALA A 180 15.58 12.46 -11.94
CA ALA A 180 16.16 13.55 -11.17
C ALA A 180 16.74 13.09 -9.83
N LEU A 181 16.05 12.20 -9.11
CA LEU A 181 16.57 11.62 -7.86
C LEU A 181 17.84 10.80 -8.11
N ASN A 182 17.86 9.99 -9.17
CA ASN A 182 19.03 9.16 -9.54
C ASN A 182 20.24 10.00 -9.99
N GLU A 183 20.03 11.21 -10.49
CA GLU A 183 21.12 12.14 -10.82
C GLU A 183 21.63 12.93 -9.59
N ILE A 184 20.77 13.16 -8.58
CA ILE A 184 21.12 13.91 -7.37
C ILE A 184 21.80 13.02 -6.32
N PHE A 185 21.35 11.77 -6.20
CA PHE A 185 21.72 10.87 -5.13
C PHE A 185 22.49 9.64 -5.64
N PRO A 186 23.52 9.17 -4.90
CA PRO A 186 24.10 7.86 -5.14
C PRO A 186 23.17 6.73 -4.66
N GLU A 187 23.34 5.53 -5.20
CA GLU A 187 22.74 4.33 -4.62
C GLU A 187 23.41 3.97 -3.28
N PRO A 188 22.67 3.48 -2.27
CA PRO A 188 21.25 3.08 -2.29
C PRO A 188 20.26 4.22 -1.95
N THR A 189 20.75 5.43 -1.66
CA THR A 189 19.91 6.56 -1.21
C THR A 189 18.94 7.05 -2.28
N ALA A 190 19.30 6.95 -3.57
CA ALA A 190 18.41 7.24 -4.70
C ALA A 190 17.19 6.32 -4.73
N SER A 191 17.40 5.01 -4.62
CA SER A 191 16.34 4.01 -4.52
C SER A 191 15.46 4.23 -3.28
N LEU A 192 16.05 4.52 -2.13
CA LEU A 192 15.29 4.82 -0.91
C LEU A 192 14.47 6.12 -1.06
N ALA A 193 14.99 7.15 -1.73
CA ALA A 193 14.28 8.43 -1.93
C ALA A 193 13.08 8.23 -2.85
N SER A 194 13.27 7.46 -3.92
CA SER A 194 12.22 7.04 -4.84
C SER A 194 11.17 6.18 -4.14
N GLY A 195 11.58 5.30 -3.22
CA GLY A 195 10.68 4.52 -2.36
C GLY A 195 9.84 5.40 -1.42
N LEU A 196 10.46 6.36 -0.74
CA LEU A 196 9.80 7.25 0.22
C LEU A 196 8.83 8.24 -0.43
N LEU A 197 9.16 8.76 -1.62
CA LEU A 197 8.41 9.80 -2.30
C LEU A 197 7.43 9.28 -3.36
N LEU A 198 7.84 8.24 -4.11
CA LEU A 198 7.11 7.73 -5.28
C LEU A 198 6.60 6.30 -5.08
N GLY A 199 7.00 5.61 -4.01
CA GLY A 199 6.61 4.23 -3.75
C GLY A 199 7.31 3.24 -4.67
N SER A 200 8.36 3.69 -5.34
CA SER A 200 9.14 2.89 -6.28
C SER A 200 10.08 1.96 -5.53
N ARG A 201 10.12 0.69 -5.94
CA ARG A 201 11.10 -0.29 -5.44
C ARG A 201 12.19 -0.60 -6.45
N LYS A 202 12.24 0.17 -7.54
CA LYS A 202 13.18 -0.03 -8.64
C LYS A 202 14.61 0.23 -8.13
N GLY A 203 15.53 -0.69 -8.43
CA GLY A 203 16.98 -0.48 -8.22
C GLY A 203 17.53 -0.74 -6.82
N MET A 204 16.69 -1.02 -5.81
CA MET A 204 17.18 -1.22 -4.44
C MET A 204 17.97 -2.54 -4.31
N PRO A 205 19.23 -2.50 -3.82
CA PRO A 205 20.02 -3.72 -3.63
C PRO A 205 19.39 -4.68 -2.62
N ASP A 206 19.46 -5.99 -2.89
CA ASP A 206 18.88 -7.03 -2.02
C ASP A 206 19.48 -7.02 -0.61
N GLU A 207 20.76 -6.70 -0.47
CA GLU A 207 21.44 -6.57 0.83
C GLU A 207 20.83 -5.46 1.70
N ILE A 208 20.50 -4.31 1.10
CA ILE A 208 19.83 -3.23 1.81
C ILE A 208 18.42 -3.65 2.19
N LEU A 209 17.65 -4.24 1.27
CA LEU A 209 16.32 -4.77 1.57
C LEU A 209 16.35 -5.75 2.75
N GLU A 210 17.38 -6.60 2.82
CA GLU A 210 17.58 -7.52 3.93
C GLU A 210 17.88 -6.80 5.25
N ASN A 211 18.73 -5.78 5.24
CA ASN A 211 19.00 -4.98 6.44
C ASN A 211 17.73 -4.30 6.97
N PHE A 212 16.90 -3.74 6.09
CA PHE A 212 15.58 -3.20 6.45
C PHE A 212 14.63 -4.29 6.96
N ARG A 213 14.73 -5.52 6.46
CA ARG A 213 13.95 -6.68 6.94
C ARG A 213 14.37 -7.11 8.35
N ILE A 214 15.66 -7.26 8.60
CA ILE A 214 16.20 -7.69 9.89
C ILE A 214 15.96 -6.62 10.97
N SER A 215 16.16 -5.34 10.65
CA SER A 215 15.92 -4.22 11.56
C SER A 215 14.42 -3.89 11.77
N GLY A 216 13.51 -4.54 11.04
CA GLY A 216 12.06 -4.31 11.13
C GLY A 216 11.59 -2.98 10.51
N LEU A 217 12.39 -2.40 9.64
CA LEU A 217 12.16 -1.14 8.94
C LEU A 217 11.59 -1.31 7.52
N THR A 218 11.26 -2.54 7.09
CA THR A 218 10.73 -2.84 5.73
C THR A 218 9.53 -1.97 5.33
N HIS A 219 8.71 -1.56 6.28
CA HIS A 219 7.53 -0.73 6.03
C HIS A 219 7.87 0.72 5.63
N ILE A 220 9.12 1.14 5.77
CA ILE A 220 9.63 2.47 5.39
C ILE A 220 10.07 2.50 3.93
N VAL A 221 10.58 1.37 3.42
CA VAL A 221 10.99 1.20 2.02
C VAL A 221 9.81 1.35 1.06
N ALA A 222 8.60 1.10 1.53
CA ALA A 222 7.37 1.36 0.79
C ALA A 222 6.62 2.56 1.38
N ILE A 223 5.85 3.26 0.55
CA ILE A 223 5.02 4.37 1.05
C ILE A 223 4.01 3.85 2.07
N SER A 224 4.17 4.33 3.29
CA SER A 224 3.32 4.03 4.42
C SER A 224 2.27 5.11 4.65
N GLY A 225 1.32 4.85 5.56
CA GLY A 225 0.35 5.88 5.97
C GLY A 225 1.00 7.08 6.68
N TYR A 226 2.20 6.91 7.23
CA TYR A 226 2.97 8.01 7.82
C TYR A 226 3.43 9.01 6.75
N ASN A 227 3.94 8.52 5.61
CA ASN A 227 4.33 9.35 4.47
C ASN A 227 3.15 10.22 3.99
N ILE A 228 1.94 9.66 3.92
CA ILE A 228 0.73 10.42 3.53
C ILE A 228 0.38 11.50 4.54
N THR A 229 0.54 11.22 5.84
CA THR A 229 0.30 12.22 6.90
C THR A 229 1.29 13.38 6.80
N ILE A 230 2.56 13.10 6.51
CA ILE A 230 3.59 14.10 6.25
C ILE A 230 3.22 14.94 5.03
N VAL A 231 2.81 14.31 3.92
CA VAL A 231 2.38 15.01 2.71
C VAL A 231 1.20 15.95 3.00
N ILE A 232 0.18 15.49 3.74
CA ILE A 232 -0.96 16.34 4.15
C ILE A 232 -0.47 17.55 4.96
N ALA A 233 0.45 17.35 5.90
CA ALA A 233 1.00 18.43 6.72
C ALA A 233 1.79 19.45 5.88
N PHE A 234 2.64 18.99 4.96
CA PHE A 234 3.40 19.87 4.06
C PHE A 234 2.51 20.67 3.12
N VAL A 235 1.54 20.01 2.50
CA VAL A 235 0.55 20.68 1.64
C VAL A 235 -0.25 21.70 2.43
N GLY A 236 -0.66 21.34 3.66
CA GLY A 236 -1.28 22.27 4.59
C GLY A 236 -0.38 23.49 4.88
N ALA A 237 0.89 23.28 5.17
CA ALA A 237 1.84 24.36 5.45
C ALA A 237 2.06 25.28 4.23
N ILE A 238 2.24 24.70 3.03
CA ILE A 238 2.42 25.44 1.78
C ILE A 238 1.21 26.32 1.50
N PHE A 239 -0.01 25.80 1.63
CA PHE A 239 -1.24 26.55 1.38
C PHE A 239 -1.75 27.35 2.59
N SER A 240 -0.94 27.53 3.63
CA SER A 240 -1.33 28.23 4.86
C SER A 240 -1.63 29.72 4.66
N PHE A 241 -1.09 30.33 3.58
CA PHE A 241 -1.37 31.71 3.19
C PHE A 241 -2.79 31.92 2.65
N MET A 242 -3.51 30.84 2.29
CA MET A 242 -4.86 30.90 1.76
C MET A 242 -5.92 30.85 2.87
N PRO A 243 -7.16 31.32 2.61
CA PRO A 243 -8.28 31.10 3.52
C PRO A 243 -8.49 29.61 3.81
N LYS A 244 -8.79 29.27 5.08
CA LYS A 244 -8.91 27.88 5.57
C LYS A 244 -9.75 26.96 4.68
N ARG A 245 -10.85 27.46 4.11
CA ARG A 245 -11.71 26.67 3.20
C ARG A 245 -11.00 26.30 1.90
N LYS A 246 -10.30 27.25 1.28
CA LYS A 246 -9.52 26.99 0.05
C LYS A 246 -8.35 26.05 0.34
N GLN A 247 -7.64 26.29 1.45
CA GLN A 247 -6.55 25.45 1.92
C GLN A 247 -6.98 23.97 2.03
N ILE A 248 -8.14 23.71 2.66
CA ILE A 248 -8.67 22.35 2.82
C ILE A 248 -9.04 21.71 1.47
N ILE A 249 -9.69 22.45 0.58
CA ILE A 249 -10.07 21.94 -0.75
C ILE A 249 -8.82 21.57 -1.55
N PHE A 250 -7.83 22.45 -1.63
CA PHE A 250 -6.57 22.17 -2.32
C PHE A 250 -5.81 21.00 -1.69
N ALA A 251 -5.79 20.90 -0.36
CA ALA A 251 -5.18 19.77 0.33
C ALA A 251 -5.87 18.45 -0.01
N CYS A 252 -7.20 18.39 -0.01
CA CYS A 252 -7.94 17.19 -0.39
C CYS A 252 -7.66 16.78 -1.84
N VAL A 253 -7.71 17.72 -2.78
CA VAL A 253 -7.42 17.46 -4.20
C VAL A 253 -5.99 16.97 -4.37
N PHE A 254 -5.02 17.63 -3.75
CA PHE A 254 -3.62 17.24 -3.83
C PHE A 254 -3.38 15.84 -3.29
N VAL A 255 -3.97 15.48 -2.13
CA VAL A 255 -3.81 14.15 -1.53
C VAL A 255 -4.35 13.06 -2.45
N VAL A 256 -5.49 13.29 -3.10
CA VAL A 256 -6.06 12.34 -4.06
C VAL A 256 -5.15 12.21 -5.29
N LEU A 257 -4.68 13.31 -5.86
CA LEU A 257 -3.77 13.28 -7.00
C LEU A 257 -2.43 12.61 -6.65
N PHE A 258 -1.88 12.91 -5.48
CA PHE A 258 -0.66 12.29 -4.97
C PHE A 258 -0.83 10.78 -4.77
N ALA A 259 -1.98 10.35 -4.22
CA ALA A 259 -2.28 8.95 -4.05
C ALA A 259 -2.31 8.20 -5.39
N LEU A 260 -2.87 8.83 -6.45
CA LEU A 260 -2.85 8.28 -7.80
C LEU A 260 -1.44 8.28 -8.42
N PHE A 261 -0.68 9.37 -8.24
CA PHE A 261 0.69 9.51 -8.75
C PHE A 261 1.65 8.45 -8.21
N VAL A 262 1.51 8.11 -6.92
CA VAL A 262 2.32 7.08 -6.25
C VAL A 262 1.91 5.64 -6.65
N GLY A 263 0.78 5.45 -7.34
CA GLY A 263 0.29 4.13 -7.76
C GLY A 263 -0.79 3.52 -6.85
N ALA A 264 -1.41 4.33 -5.98
CA ALA A 264 -2.61 3.99 -5.22
C ALA A 264 -2.58 2.63 -4.49
N SER A 265 -1.45 2.30 -3.85
CA SER A 265 -1.36 1.12 -3.00
C SER A 265 -2.43 1.15 -1.89
N ALA A 266 -2.87 -0.01 -1.40
CA ALA A 266 -3.92 -0.08 -0.40
C ALA A 266 -3.59 0.71 0.89
N ALA A 267 -2.31 0.77 1.30
CA ALA A 267 -1.86 1.60 2.40
C ALA A 267 -2.03 3.11 2.12
N VAL A 268 -1.67 3.54 0.92
CA VAL A 268 -1.79 4.94 0.46
C VAL A 268 -3.25 5.34 0.36
N VAL A 269 -4.10 4.51 -0.24
CA VAL A 269 -5.54 4.77 -0.38
C VAL A 269 -6.19 4.92 0.99
N ARG A 270 -5.93 4.00 1.92
CA ARG A 270 -6.45 4.06 3.29
C ARG A 270 -6.06 5.36 3.99
N ALA A 271 -4.77 5.68 3.98
CA ALA A 271 -4.27 6.87 4.66
C ALA A 271 -4.80 8.16 4.02
N SER A 272 -4.96 8.17 2.70
CA SER A 272 -5.55 9.29 1.95
C SER A 272 -7.01 9.51 2.32
N ILE A 273 -7.81 8.43 2.40
CA ILE A 273 -9.21 8.51 2.85
C ILE A 273 -9.29 9.05 4.27
N MET A 274 -8.49 8.51 5.20
CA MET A 274 -8.47 8.98 6.59
C MET A 274 -8.01 10.45 6.68
N GLY A 275 -7.05 10.86 5.86
CA GLY A 275 -6.57 12.23 5.74
C GLY A 275 -7.65 13.20 5.24
N VAL A 276 -8.37 12.84 4.18
CA VAL A 276 -9.50 13.62 3.64
C VAL A 276 -10.63 13.73 4.67
N ILE A 277 -10.94 12.66 5.40
CA ILE A 277 -11.91 12.69 6.51
C ILE A 277 -11.44 13.65 7.62
N GLY A 278 -10.15 13.61 7.97
CA GLY A 278 -9.57 14.55 8.93
C GLY A 278 -9.66 16.01 8.49
N LEU A 279 -9.30 16.30 7.25
CA LEU A 279 -9.36 17.65 6.67
C LEU A 279 -10.80 18.17 6.59
N THR A 280 -11.75 17.32 6.21
CA THR A 280 -13.18 17.68 6.19
C THR A 280 -13.76 17.86 7.59
N ALA A 281 -13.33 17.08 8.58
CA ALA A 281 -13.73 17.29 9.98
C ALA A 281 -13.29 18.67 10.49
N ILE A 282 -12.08 19.11 10.16
CA ILE A 282 -11.58 20.47 10.45
C ILE A 282 -12.47 21.52 9.77
N TRP A 283 -12.88 21.30 8.52
CA TRP A 283 -13.76 22.23 7.80
C TRP A 283 -15.12 22.42 8.51
N PHE A 284 -15.72 21.33 8.99
CA PHE A 284 -16.99 21.38 9.71
C PHE A 284 -16.86 21.75 11.19
N GLY A 285 -15.64 21.99 11.70
CA GLY A 285 -15.38 22.25 13.12
C GLY A 285 -15.74 21.08 14.03
N ARG A 286 -15.72 19.85 13.52
CA ARG A 286 -16.06 18.63 14.27
C ARG A 286 -14.78 17.95 14.75
N GLN A 287 -14.82 17.40 15.96
CA GLN A 287 -13.76 16.51 16.41
C GLN A 287 -13.80 15.23 15.57
N ASN A 288 -12.66 14.89 14.96
CA ASN A 288 -12.55 13.65 14.22
C ASN A 288 -12.38 12.49 15.21
N VAL A 289 -13.35 11.57 15.21
CA VAL A 289 -13.24 10.33 15.99
C VAL A 289 -12.52 9.30 15.11
N THR A 290 -11.29 8.94 15.48
CA THR A 290 -10.42 8.02 14.71
C THR A 290 -11.13 6.73 14.29
N LEU A 291 -11.96 6.16 15.17
CA LEU A 291 -12.74 4.95 14.87
C LEU A 291 -13.75 5.16 13.73
N ASN A 292 -14.41 6.32 13.67
CA ASN A 292 -15.37 6.61 12.62
C ASN A 292 -14.67 6.76 11.26
N ALA A 293 -13.52 7.44 11.25
CA ALA A 293 -12.70 7.56 10.05
C ALA A 293 -12.20 6.19 9.57
N MET A 294 -11.81 5.32 10.49
CA MET A 294 -11.35 3.95 10.20
C MET A 294 -12.48 3.07 9.63
N ILE A 295 -13.67 3.10 10.23
CA ILE A 295 -14.84 2.34 9.74
C ILE A 295 -15.27 2.85 8.36
N LEU A 296 -15.29 4.17 8.16
CA LEU A 296 -15.63 4.75 6.87
C LEU A 296 -14.60 4.38 5.80
N ALA A 297 -13.30 4.45 6.13
CA ALA A 297 -12.23 4.02 5.23
C ALA A 297 -12.35 2.53 4.87
N ALA A 298 -12.60 1.65 5.83
CA ALA A 298 -12.85 0.23 5.58
C ALA A 298 -14.03 0.02 4.64
N THR A 299 -15.12 0.74 4.87
CA THR A 299 -16.36 0.64 4.09
C THR A 299 -16.13 1.08 2.65
N LEU A 300 -15.49 2.25 2.44
CA LEU A 300 -15.20 2.76 1.11
C LEU A 300 -14.24 1.86 0.34
N MET A 301 -13.18 1.37 1.00
CA MET A 301 -12.23 0.43 0.39
C MET A 301 -12.90 -0.90 0.04
N ASN A 302 -13.80 -1.42 0.88
CA ASN A 302 -14.54 -2.65 0.63
C ASN A 302 -15.53 -2.52 -0.55
N LEU A 303 -16.17 -1.35 -0.69
CA LEU A 303 -17.06 -1.07 -1.81
C LEU A 303 -16.28 -1.08 -3.15
N TRP A 304 -15.09 -0.49 -3.15
CA TRP A 304 -14.21 -0.45 -4.32
C TRP A 304 -13.65 -1.84 -4.63
N ASN A 305 -12.92 -2.44 -3.69
CA ASN A 305 -12.31 -3.74 -3.85
C ASN A 305 -12.35 -4.53 -2.52
N PRO A 306 -13.32 -5.45 -2.36
CA PRO A 306 -13.49 -6.21 -1.12
C PRO A 306 -12.35 -7.19 -0.84
N LYS A 307 -11.55 -7.55 -1.87
CA LYS A 307 -10.43 -8.48 -1.75
C LYS A 307 -9.27 -7.92 -0.92
N ILE A 308 -9.18 -6.58 -0.81
CA ILE A 308 -8.13 -5.89 -0.03
C ILE A 308 -8.21 -6.28 1.45
N ILE A 309 -9.40 -6.43 2.03
CA ILE A 309 -9.55 -6.71 3.47
C ILE A 309 -8.98 -8.09 3.84
N LEU A 310 -9.15 -9.07 2.97
CA LEU A 310 -8.75 -10.46 3.23
C LEU A 310 -7.28 -10.71 2.89
N TRP A 311 -6.81 -10.15 1.77
CA TRP A 311 -5.50 -10.50 1.21
C TRP A 311 -4.43 -9.40 1.32
N ASP A 312 -4.76 -8.23 1.87
CA ASP A 312 -3.74 -7.22 2.20
C ASP A 312 -3.37 -7.24 3.68
N VAL A 313 -2.23 -7.87 3.98
CA VAL A 313 -1.62 -7.87 5.32
C VAL A 313 -1.37 -6.43 5.80
N GLY A 314 -1.01 -5.50 4.91
CA GLY A 314 -0.78 -4.09 5.26
C GLY A 314 -2.04 -3.37 5.75
N PHE A 315 -3.21 -3.74 5.22
CA PHE A 315 -4.50 -3.30 5.73
C PHE A 315 -4.75 -3.83 7.14
N GLN A 316 -4.61 -5.14 7.34
CA GLN A 316 -4.85 -5.78 8.63
C GLN A 316 -3.94 -5.21 9.73
N LEU A 317 -2.64 -5.06 9.43
CA LEU A 317 -1.66 -4.48 10.35
C LEU A 317 -2.02 -3.05 10.74
N SER A 318 -2.39 -2.20 9.77
CA SER A 318 -2.72 -0.82 10.06
C SER A 318 -4.01 -0.68 10.87
N PHE A 319 -5.01 -1.53 10.61
CA PHE A 319 -6.25 -1.55 11.38
C PHE A 319 -6.01 -2.02 12.81
N MET A 320 -5.26 -3.11 13.00
CA MET A 320 -4.90 -3.58 14.34
C MET A 320 -4.01 -2.59 15.09
N ALA A 321 -3.05 -1.95 14.42
CA ALA A 321 -2.22 -0.91 15.03
C ALA A 321 -3.06 0.28 15.50
N THR A 322 -4.02 0.75 14.69
CA THR A 322 -4.92 1.85 15.06
C THR A 322 -5.85 1.48 16.21
N LEU A 323 -6.38 0.25 16.21
CA LEU A 323 -7.17 -0.27 17.33
C LEU A 323 -6.34 -0.41 18.61
N GLY A 324 -5.09 -0.87 18.50
CA GLY A 324 -4.13 -0.92 19.60
C GLY A 324 -3.88 0.48 20.18
N ILE A 325 -3.66 1.47 19.33
CA ILE A 325 -3.51 2.86 19.77
C ILE A 325 -4.77 3.36 20.50
N VAL A 326 -5.97 3.05 20.02
CA VAL A 326 -7.20 3.58 20.64
C VAL A 326 -7.56 2.84 21.94
N TYR A 327 -7.42 1.52 21.99
CA TYR A 327 -7.91 0.69 23.10
C TYR A 327 -6.82 0.19 24.05
N VAL A 328 -5.62 -0.11 23.54
CA VAL A 328 -4.52 -0.64 24.36
C VAL A 328 -3.71 0.48 24.99
N SER A 329 -3.55 1.63 24.31
CA SER A 329 -2.74 2.73 24.85
C SER A 329 -3.20 3.29 26.20
N PRO A 330 -4.51 3.45 26.51
CA PRO A 330 -4.93 3.95 27.82
C PRO A 330 -4.60 2.94 28.93
N THR A 331 -4.79 1.65 28.67
CA THR A 331 -4.49 0.57 29.62
C THR A 331 -2.98 0.43 29.82
N MET A 332 -2.20 0.52 28.74
CA MET A 332 -0.74 0.45 28.79
C MET A 332 -0.17 1.65 29.56
N LYS A 333 -0.69 2.86 29.31
CA LYS A 333 -0.31 4.07 30.06
C LYS A 333 -0.58 3.91 31.55
N PHE A 334 -1.79 3.47 31.92
CA PHE A 334 -2.15 3.21 33.31
C PHE A 334 -1.27 2.13 33.96
N PHE A 335 -0.96 1.05 33.23
CA PHE A 335 -0.11 -0.03 33.73
C PHE A 335 1.33 0.46 33.95
N CYS A 336 1.90 1.16 32.97
CA CYS A 336 3.23 1.74 33.05
C CYS A 336 3.36 2.75 34.20
N GLU A 337 2.37 3.62 34.36
CA GLU A 337 2.30 4.65 35.41
C GLU A 337 2.20 4.07 36.82
N ASN A 338 1.50 2.94 36.98
CA ASN A 338 1.20 2.40 38.30
C ASN A 338 2.07 1.22 38.71
N ARG A 339 2.53 0.40 37.76
CA ARG A 339 3.27 -0.84 38.02
C ARG A 339 4.76 -0.77 37.65
N LEU A 340 5.12 0.02 36.64
CA LEU A 340 6.49 0.13 36.12
C LEU A 340 7.14 1.48 36.45
N LYS A 341 6.69 2.16 37.50
CA LYS A 341 7.17 3.50 37.91
C LYS A 341 8.68 3.68 37.85
N PHE A 342 9.45 2.67 38.24
CA PHE A 342 10.91 2.72 38.22
C PHE A 342 11.49 2.78 36.81
N LEU A 343 11.12 1.86 35.91
CA LEU A 343 11.56 1.89 34.51
C LEU A 343 11.06 3.14 33.78
N PHE A 344 9.86 3.56 34.15
CA PHE A 344 9.14 4.63 33.50
C PHE A 344 9.65 6.03 33.91
N SER A 345 10.21 6.16 35.12
CA SER A 345 10.90 7.36 35.60
C SER A 345 12.23 7.63 34.89
N ILE A 346 12.82 6.62 34.24
CA ILE A 346 14.10 6.75 33.52
C ILE A 346 13.90 7.42 32.15
N VAL A 347 12.70 7.28 31.58
CA VAL A 347 12.36 7.88 30.29
C VAL A 347 11.96 9.34 30.51
N PRO A 348 12.63 10.32 29.88
CA PRO A 348 12.29 11.72 30.03
C PRO A 348 10.86 11.99 29.55
N GLU A 349 10.12 12.78 30.32
CA GLU A 349 8.81 13.30 29.91
C GLU A 349 8.94 14.45 28.88
N SER A 350 10.15 14.99 28.73
CA SER A 350 10.47 16.00 27.74
C SER A 350 10.20 15.51 26.32
N LEU A 351 9.63 16.38 25.50
CA LEU A 351 9.36 16.17 24.07
C LEU A 351 8.35 15.06 23.72
N GLY A 352 7.59 14.51 24.68
CA GLY A 352 6.52 13.54 24.39
C GLY A 352 6.99 12.13 24.03
N ILE A 353 8.27 11.81 24.27
CA ILE A 353 8.89 10.49 24.01
C ILE A 353 8.12 9.38 24.71
N ARG A 354 7.70 9.64 25.94
CA ARG A 354 6.86 8.80 26.77
C ARG A 354 5.58 8.33 26.05
N ASP A 355 4.81 9.27 25.53
CA ASP A 355 3.55 8.98 24.85
C ASP A 355 3.83 8.28 23.50
N ALA A 356 4.87 8.67 22.79
CA ALA A 356 5.30 8.01 21.55
C ALA A 356 5.66 6.52 21.78
N LEU A 357 6.38 6.21 22.85
CA LEU A 357 6.71 4.84 23.24
C LEU A 357 5.47 4.03 23.59
N ILE A 358 4.55 4.58 24.40
CA ILE A 358 3.29 3.91 24.74
C ILE A 358 2.47 3.62 23.49
N LEU A 359 2.34 4.60 22.59
CA LEU A 359 1.59 4.43 21.34
C LEU A 359 2.22 3.36 20.45
N THR A 360 3.56 3.36 20.33
CA THR A 360 4.31 2.38 19.53
C THR A 360 4.16 0.97 20.09
N LEU A 361 4.34 0.80 21.40
CA LEU A 361 4.16 -0.50 22.07
C LEU A 361 2.71 -1.00 21.95
N SER A 362 1.73 -0.10 22.07
CA SER A 362 0.30 -0.44 21.93
C SER A 362 -0.06 -0.87 20.51
N ALA A 363 0.48 -0.19 19.50
CA ALA A 363 0.34 -0.59 18.11
C ALA A 363 1.00 -1.96 17.86
N GLN A 364 2.24 -2.14 18.33
CA GLN A 364 3.01 -3.37 18.14
C GLN A 364 2.32 -4.58 18.78
N THR A 365 1.93 -4.47 20.05
CA THR A 365 1.21 -5.52 20.78
C THR A 365 -0.08 -5.97 20.09
N ALA A 366 -0.86 -5.03 19.55
CA ALA A 366 -2.06 -5.36 18.79
C ALA A 366 -1.76 -5.99 17.42
N SER A 367 -0.67 -5.58 16.77
CA SER A 367 -0.27 -6.10 15.45
C SER A 367 0.51 -7.42 15.50
N LEU A 368 1.05 -7.79 16.66
CA LEU A 368 1.96 -8.92 16.85
C LEU A 368 1.40 -10.27 16.36
N PRO A 369 0.12 -10.61 16.59
CA PRO A 369 -0.45 -11.87 16.10
C PRO A 369 -0.43 -11.98 14.57
N ILE A 370 -0.66 -10.86 13.87
CA ILE A 370 -0.61 -10.82 12.41
C ILE A 370 0.83 -10.90 11.94
N ILE A 371 1.75 -10.16 12.56
CA ILE A 371 3.17 -10.20 12.21
C ILE A 371 3.71 -11.63 12.34
N PHE A 372 3.38 -12.31 13.44
CA PHE A 372 3.80 -13.69 13.67
C PHE A 372 3.27 -14.65 12.61
N ASN A 373 1.97 -14.55 12.27
CA ASN A 373 1.34 -15.42 11.28
C ASN A 373 1.77 -15.12 9.84
N SER A 374 2.10 -13.88 9.51
CA SER A 374 2.41 -13.46 8.14
C SER A 374 3.90 -13.46 7.80
N PHE A 375 4.78 -13.24 8.77
CA PHE A 375 6.23 -13.11 8.52
C PHE A 375 7.08 -14.14 9.24
N GLY A 376 6.52 -14.87 10.21
CA GLY A 376 7.24 -15.91 10.97
C GLY A 376 8.45 -15.42 11.78
N ARG A 377 8.73 -14.11 11.81
CA ARG A 377 9.91 -13.50 12.44
C ARG A 377 9.52 -12.22 13.17
N ILE A 378 10.15 -12.00 14.32
CA ILE A 378 9.99 -10.79 15.13
C ILE A 378 11.37 -10.13 15.27
N SER A 379 11.50 -8.89 14.79
CA SER A 379 12.70 -8.09 15.02
C SER A 379 12.61 -7.41 16.37
N TRP A 380 13.46 -7.81 17.31
CA TRP A 380 13.54 -7.20 18.64
C TRP A 380 14.16 -5.79 18.62
N VAL A 381 14.91 -5.47 17.56
CA VAL A 381 15.53 -4.14 17.37
C VAL A 381 14.52 -3.13 16.81
N ALA A 382 13.44 -3.61 16.18
CA ALA A 382 12.45 -2.78 15.50
C ALA A 382 11.92 -1.60 16.34
N PRO A 383 11.58 -1.72 17.64
CA PRO A 383 11.09 -0.57 18.41
C PRO A 383 12.12 0.56 18.52
N ILE A 384 13.39 0.21 18.74
CA ILE A 384 14.49 1.18 18.88
C ILE A 384 14.81 1.80 17.51
N ALA A 385 14.96 0.96 16.49
CA ALA A 385 15.22 1.41 15.12
C ALA A 385 14.12 2.37 14.62
N ASN A 386 12.85 2.04 14.85
CA ASN A 386 11.72 2.90 14.48
C ASN A 386 11.72 4.24 15.22
N MET A 387 12.06 4.25 16.51
CA MET A 387 12.12 5.49 17.30
C MET A 387 13.20 6.44 16.77
N LEU A 388 14.34 5.91 16.32
CA LEU A 388 15.43 6.69 15.73
C LEU A 388 15.10 7.19 14.32
N VAL A 389 14.49 6.34 13.50
CA VAL A 389 14.21 6.64 12.09
C VAL A 389 12.97 7.53 11.90
N ALA A 390 11.93 7.36 12.71
CA ALA A 390 10.67 8.10 12.59
C ALA A 390 10.83 9.64 12.44
N PRO A 391 11.64 10.34 13.25
CA PRO A 391 11.85 11.79 13.09
C PRO A 391 12.67 12.17 11.85
N LEU A 392 13.46 11.24 11.30
CA LEU A 392 14.29 11.47 10.11
C LEU A 392 13.45 11.42 8.82
N ILE A 393 12.41 10.58 8.77
CA ILE A 393 11.59 10.39 7.56
C ILE A 393 10.97 11.71 7.04
N PRO A 394 10.31 12.57 7.85
CA PRO A 394 9.76 13.83 7.35
C PRO A 394 10.82 14.76 6.75
N LEU A 395 12.01 14.81 7.37
CA LEU A 395 13.12 15.64 6.90
C LEU A 395 13.68 15.08 5.60
N ALA A 396 13.94 13.77 5.54
CA ALA A 396 14.37 13.08 4.34
C ALA A 396 13.38 13.30 3.17
N MET A 397 12.09 13.14 3.42
CA MET A 397 11.05 13.39 2.41
C MET A 397 11.02 14.86 1.95
N LEU A 398 11.06 15.81 2.88
CA LEU A 398 11.00 17.24 2.56
C LEU A 398 12.18 17.68 1.69
N PHE A 399 13.40 17.37 2.13
CA PHE A 399 14.60 17.79 1.43
C PHE A 399 14.77 17.02 0.11
N SER A 400 14.45 15.73 0.04
CA SER A 400 14.50 14.96 -1.21
C SER A 400 13.51 15.50 -2.25
N PHE A 401 12.28 15.80 -1.82
CA PHE A 401 11.28 16.39 -2.70
C PHE A 401 11.71 17.78 -3.18
N GLY A 402 12.18 18.64 -2.25
CA GLY A 402 12.69 19.96 -2.59
C GLY A 402 13.87 19.93 -3.56
N ALA A 403 14.82 19.01 -3.35
CA ALA A 403 15.98 18.82 -4.22
C ALA A 403 15.55 18.43 -5.64
N ALA A 404 14.68 17.43 -5.79
CA ALA A 404 14.18 16.98 -7.08
C ALA A 404 13.38 18.06 -7.82
N VAL A 405 12.51 18.79 -7.11
CA VAL A 405 11.76 19.91 -7.71
C VAL A 405 12.71 20.99 -8.22
N LEU A 406 13.65 21.47 -7.39
CA LEU A 406 14.61 22.50 -7.79
C LEU A 406 15.47 22.06 -8.98
N TYR A 407 15.88 20.79 -8.99
CA TYR A 407 16.63 20.20 -10.10
C TYR A 407 15.82 20.21 -11.41
N LEU A 408 14.57 19.78 -11.36
CA LEU A 408 13.66 19.75 -12.53
C LEU A 408 13.34 21.15 -13.08
N PHE A 409 13.29 22.17 -12.22
CA PHE A 409 13.12 23.58 -12.65
C PHE A 409 14.41 24.24 -13.16
N GLY A 410 15.48 23.47 -13.35
CA GLY A 410 16.75 23.94 -13.93
C GLY A 410 17.71 24.56 -12.91
N MET A 411 17.33 24.68 -11.63
CA MET A 411 18.19 25.17 -10.56
C MET A 411 19.11 24.05 -10.02
N LYS A 412 19.86 23.41 -10.92
CA LYS A 412 20.63 22.17 -10.62
C LYS A 412 21.54 22.30 -9.40
N PHE A 413 22.31 23.38 -9.30
CA PHE A 413 23.22 23.61 -8.18
C PHE A 413 22.47 23.70 -6.84
N LEU A 414 21.36 24.44 -6.79
CA LEU A 414 20.56 24.54 -5.56
C LEU A 414 19.89 23.20 -5.23
N GLY A 415 19.44 22.46 -6.24
CA GLY A 415 18.94 21.10 -6.09
C GLY A 415 19.98 20.17 -5.46
N LEU A 416 21.25 20.24 -5.88
CA LEU A 416 22.35 19.48 -5.29
C LEU A 416 22.67 19.90 -3.85
N VAL A 417 22.65 21.20 -3.55
CA VAL A 417 22.87 21.70 -2.17
C VAL A 417 21.78 21.20 -1.23
N VAL A 418 20.51 21.29 -1.64
CA VAL A 418 19.38 20.74 -0.87
C VAL A 418 19.47 19.21 -0.80
N GLY A 419 19.89 18.57 -1.89
CA GLY A 419 20.15 17.15 -1.99
C GLY A 419 21.20 16.67 -0.98
N TYR A 420 22.24 17.45 -0.70
CA TYR A 420 23.22 17.09 0.31
C TYR A 420 22.61 16.92 1.72
N TYR A 421 21.67 17.79 2.11
CA TYR A 421 20.94 17.64 3.37
C TYR A 421 20.02 16.42 3.35
N ALA A 422 19.32 16.18 2.25
CA ALA A 422 18.50 14.98 2.07
C ALA A 422 19.34 13.71 2.20
N TRP A 423 20.50 13.66 1.53
CA TRP A 423 21.44 12.55 1.56
C TRP A 423 21.88 12.23 2.99
N PHE A 424 22.22 13.23 3.80
CA PHE A 424 22.58 13.04 5.21
C PHE A 424 21.48 12.31 6.00
N PHE A 425 20.21 12.71 5.86
CA PHE A 425 19.11 12.04 6.57
C PHE A 425 18.87 10.63 6.04
N MET A 426 18.98 10.44 4.74
CA MET A 426 18.80 9.13 4.09
C MET A 426 19.88 8.14 4.50
N GLU A 427 21.13 8.58 4.50
CA GLU A 427 22.28 7.80 4.95
C GLU A 427 22.14 7.42 6.43
N ALA A 428 21.67 8.35 7.28
CA ALA A 428 21.37 8.05 8.67
C ALA A 428 20.31 6.96 8.82
N ILE A 429 19.30 6.91 7.95
CA ILE A 429 18.28 5.84 7.95
C ILE A 429 18.91 4.50 7.54
N CYS A 430 19.71 4.48 6.46
CA CYS A 430 20.42 3.28 6.02
C CYS A 430 21.35 2.76 7.12
N TRP A 431 22.12 3.63 7.75
CA TRP A 431 23.03 3.29 8.84
C TRP A 431 22.30 2.69 10.04
N VAL A 432 21.14 3.23 10.45
CA VAL A 432 20.34 2.63 11.52
C VAL A 432 19.84 1.23 11.12
N ALA A 433 19.46 1.03 9.86
CA ALA A 433 19.05 -0.28 9.36
C ALA A 433 20.21 -1.29 9.38
N GLU A 434 21.40 -0.89 8.93
CA GLU A 434 22.63 -1.70 8.94
C GLU A 434 23.07 -2.07 10.36
N VAL A 435 23.15 -1.10 11.27
CA VAL A 435 23.51 -1.36 12.68
C VAL A 435 22.46 -2.26 13.34
N GLY A 436 21.18 -2.05 13.03
CA GLY A 436 20.11 -2.90 13.53
C GLY A 436 20.15 -4.32 12.98
N ALA A 437 20.73 -4.52 11.79
CA ALA A 437 20.92 -5.83 11.18
C ALA A 437 22.19 -6.54 11.66
N GLY A 438 23.30 -5.81 11.82
CA GLY A 438 24.59 -6.34 12.30
C GLY A 438 24.69 -6.50 13.82
N GLY A 439 23.68 -6.08 14.58
CA GLY A 439 23.61 -6.23 16.04
C GLY A 439 23.33 -7.66 16.54
N PHE A 440 23.38 -8.68 15.68
CA PHE A 440 23.21 -10.10 16.03
C PHE A 440 24.20 -11.00 15.30
#